data_AF-A0A453K300-F1
#
_entry.id   AF-A0A453K300-F1
#
_cell.length_a   1.000
_cell.length_b   1.000
_cell.length_c   1.000
_cell.angle_alpha   90.00
_cell.angle_beta   90.00
_cell.angle_gamma   90.00
#
_symmetry.space_group_name_H-M   'P 1'
#
loop_
_entity.id
_entity.type
_entity.pdbx_description
1 polymer ?
#
loop_
_entity_poly.entity_id
_entity_poly.type
_entity_poly.pdbx_seq_one_letter_code
_entity_poly.pdbx_strand_id
1 'polypeptide(L)'
;MVISSAFQAGASILKESVFVDGAKRLKGKRPDIFVVNSFGSGFQALFVFLLLPLLSNLRGIKLAELSGHLNGGAECFLNVGESPIDCGGAPFLPLLFIFINMAFNISLLNLVKMSSAVVASLTATSAVPISIYILSLPLPYIPQGAELSASFILGGMVLLTGLILYNLPQSSKESKTD
;
A
#
# COMPACT_ATOMS: atom_id res chain seq x y z
N MET A 1 -0.65 -9.40 12.80
CA MET A 1 0.15 -8.34 12.12
C MET A 1 1.56 -8.78 11.80
N VAL A 2 2.35 -9.35 12.73
CA VAL A 2 3.76 -9.69 12.47
C VAL A 2 3.96 -10.64 11.28
N ILE A 3 3.17 -11.72 11.18
CA ILE A 3 3.28 -12.69 10.09
C ILE A 3 2.96 -12.05 8.73
N SER A 4 1.90 -11.26 8.63
CA SER A 4 1.55 -10.56 7.38
C SER A 4 2.63 -9.54 6.97
N SER A 5 3.24 -8.85 7.95
CA SER A 5 4.35 -7.93 7.70
C SER A 5 5.60 -8.64 7.18
N ALA A 6 5.85 -9.89 7.58
CA ALA A 6 6.97 -10.67 7.08
C ALA A 6 6.84 -10.98 5.57
N PHE A 7 5.64 -11.34 5.10
CA PHE A 7 5.38 -11.53 3.67
C PHE A 7 5.52 -10.23 2.87
N GLN A 8 5.04 -9.11 3.43
CA GLN A 8 5.18 -7.81 2.80
C GLN A 8 6.65 -7.38 2.69
N ALA A 9 7.45 -7.59 3.75
CA ALA A 9 8.88 -7.34 3.74
C ALA A 9 9.61 -8.24 2.74
N GLY A 10 9.30 -9.54 2.71
CA GLY A 10 9.84 -10.49 1.74
C GLY A 10 9.54 -10.09 0.30
N ALA A 11 8.33 -9.63 0.01
CA ALA A 11 7.97 -9.11 -1.31
C ALA A 11 8.77 -7.85 -1.69
N SER A 12 9.06 -6.96 -0.74
CA SER A 12 9.91 -5.77 -0.97
C SER A 12 11.35 -6.16 -1.28
N ILE A 13 11.93 -7.09 -0.51
CA ILE A 13 13.30 -7.60 -0.70
C ILE A 13 13.42 -8.34 -2.05
N LEU A 14 12.41 -9.12 -2.43
CA LEU A 14 12.37 -9.78 -3.73
C LEU A 14 12.35 -8.77 -4.89
N LYS A 15 11.54 -7.70 -4.78
CA LYS A 15 11.51 -6.62 -5.79
C LYS A 15 12.86 -5.91 -5.91
N GLU A 16 13.51 -5.61 -4.78
CA GLU A 16 14.87 -5.06 -4.77
C GLU A 16 15.86 -6.00 -5.45
N SER A 17 15.80 -7.30 -5.14
CA SER A 17 16.64 -8.33 -5.75
C SER A 17 16.45 -8.40 -7.28
N VAL A 18 15.22 -8.25 -7.77
CA VAL A 18 14.92 -8.18 -9.22
C VAL A 18 15.56 -6.95 -9.86
N PHE A 19 15.56 -5.78 -9.21
CA PHE A 19 16.23 -4.60 -9.77
C PHE A 19 17.76 -4.74 -9.77
N VAL A 20 18.33 -5.31 -8.70
CA VAL A 20 19.77 -5.52 -8.57
C VAL A 20 20.28 -6.59 -9.54
N ASP A 21 19.62 -7.75 -9.61
CA ASP A 21 20.00 -8.82 -10.55
C ASP A 21 19.70 -8.43 -12.01
N GLY A 22 18.57 -7.77 -12.25
CA GLY A 22 18.25 -7.21 -13.56
C GLY A 22 19.34 -6.27 -14.07
N ALA A 23 19.91 -5.40 -13.21
CA ALA A 23 21.04 -4.56 -13.58
C ALA A 23 22.28 -5.36 -14.00
N LYS A 24 22.58 -6.46 -13.31
CA LYS A 24 23.71 -7.35 -13.65
C LYS A 24 23.49 -8.03 -15.00
N ARG A 25 22.27 -8.52 -15.26
CA ARG A 25 21.92 -9.24 -16.49
C ARG A 25 21.75 -8.35 -17.71
N LEU A 26 21.34 -7.10 -17.52
CA LEU A 26 21.04 -6.14 -18.59
C LEU A 26 22.18 -5.11 -18.83
N LYS A 27 23.43 -5.49 -18.57
CA LYS A 27 24.62 -4.65 -18.80
C LYS A 27 24.53 -3.25 -18.14
N GLY A 28 24.04 -3.20 -16.90
CA GLY A 28 23.89 -1.97 -16.13
C GLY A 28 22.54 -1.27 -16.28
N LYS A 29 21.64 -1.72 -17.16
CA LYS A 29 20.27 -1.20 -17.25
C LYS A 29 19.37 -1.85 -16.21
N ARG A 30 18.58 -1.08 -15.46
CA ARG A 30 17.60 -1.63 -14.51
C ARG A 30 16.28 -1.97 -15.23
N PRO A 31 15.56 -3.02 -14.81
CA PRO A 31 14.20 -3.27 -15.27
C PRO A 31 13.28 -2.04 -15.14
N ASP A 32 12.32 -1.93 -16.05
CA ASP A 32 11.31 -0.89 -16.01
C ASP A 32 10.36 -1.10 -14.81
N ILE A 33 10.06 -0.02 -14.11
CA ILE A 33 9.15 0.03 -12.97
C ILE A 33 7.75 -0.44 -13.40
N PHE A 34 7.29 -0.04 -14.59
CA PHE A 34 5.97 -0.42 -15.07
C PHE A 34 5.87 -1.92 -15.29
N VAL A 35 6.91 -2.54 -15.85
CA VAL A 35 6.95 -3.99 -16.06
C VAL A 35 6.85 -4.71 -14.72
N VAL A 36 7.70 -4.35 -13.75
CA VAL A 36 7.71 -4.99 -12.43
C VAL A 36 6.38 -4.77 -11.69
N ASN A 37 5.79 -3.58 -11.77
CA ASN A 37 4.50 -3.27 -11.14
C ASN A 37 3.34 -4.02 -11.81
N SER A 38 3.32 -4.12 -13.14
CA SER A 38 2.29 -4.84 -13.89
C SER A 38 2.32 -6.34 -13.63
N PHE A 39 3.50 -6.97 -13.66
CA PHE A 39 3.63 -8.38 -13.30
C PHE A 39 3.22 -8.63 -11.85
N GLY A 40 3.67 -7.79 -10.91
CA GLY A 40 3.27 -7.88 -9.51
C GLY A 40 1.76 -7.79 -9.31
N SER A 41 1.13 -6.80 -9.95
CA SER A 41 -0.33 -6.59 -9.88
C SER A 41 -1.11 -7.73 -10.56
N GLY A 42 -0.62 -8.24 -11.69
CA GLY A 42 -1.23 -9.35 -12.41
C GLY A 42 -1.25 -10.65 -11.62
N PHE A 43 -0.10 -11.03 -11.02
CA PHE A 43 -0.05 -12.21 -10.14
C PHE A 43 -0.85 -11.99 -8.86
N GLN A 44 -0.84 -10.79 -8.27
CA GLN A 44 -1.68 -10.47 -7.13
C GLN A 44 -3.17 -10.68 -7.47
N ALA A 45 -3.64 -10.17 -8.60
CA ALA A 45 -5.02 -10.39 -9.06
C ALA A 45 -5.32 -11.88 -9.23
N LEU A 46 -4.43 -12.63 -9.89
CA LEU A 46 -4.59 -14.08 -10.08
C LEU A 46 -4.73 -14.83 -8.75
N PHE A 47 -3.84 -14.57 -7.78
CA PHE A 47 -3.91 -15.21 -6.46
C PHE A 47 -5.13 -14.78 -5.66
N VAL A 48 -5.54 -13.50 -5.75
CA VAL A 48 -6.77 -13.03 -5.13
C VAL A 48 -7.97 -13.76 -5.70
N PHE A 49 -8.08 -13.91 -7.02
CA PHE A 49 -9.18 -14.67 -7.65
C PHE A 49 -9.18 -16.14 -7.26
N LEU A 50 -8.00 -16.78 -7.21
CA LEU A 50 -7.87 -18.18 -6.82
C LEU A 50 -8.24 -18.41 -5.35
N LEU A 51 -7.88 -17.46 -4.47
CA LEU A 51 -8.13 -17.54 -3.03
C LEU A 51 -9.49 -16.97 -2.63
N LEU A 52 -10.16 -16.22 -3.51
CA LEU A 52 -11.47 -15.62 -3.28
C LEU A 52 -12.49 -16.58 -2.64
N PRO A 53 -12.72 -17.82 -3.15
CA PRO A 53 -13.68 -18.74 -2.54
C PRO A 53 -13.32 -19.08 -1.09
N LEU A 54 -12.04 -19.29 -0.79
CA LEU A 54 -11.56 -19.59 0.56
C LEU A 54 -11.71 -18.37 1.49
N LEU A 55 -11.27 -17.19 1.03
CA LEU A 55 -11.32 -15.94 1.78
C LEU A 55 -12.76 -15.53 2.09
N SER A 56 -13.67 -15.69 1.12
CA SER A 56 -15.10 -15.43 1.29
C SER A 56 -15.73 -16.35 2.33
N ASN A 57 -15.38 -17.64 2.32
CA ASN A 57 -15.86 -18.59 3.32
C ASN A 57 -15.37 -18.23 4.74
N LEU A 58 -14.10 -17.85 4.88
CA LEU A 58 -13.52 -17.39 6.15
C LEU A 58 -14.18 -16.09 6.66
N ARG A 59 -14.68 -15.25 5.75
CA ARG A 59 -15.43 -14.02 6.08
C ARG A 59 -16.92 -14.25 6.33
N GLY A 60 -17.38 -15.51 6.30
CA GLY A 60 -18.76 -15.90 6.57
C GLY A 60 -19.71 -15.91 5.36
N ILE A 61 -19.20 -15.71 4.14
CA ILE A 61 -20.00 -15.73 2.91
C ILE A 61 -20.02 -17.15 2.33
N LYS A 62 -21.21 -17.71 2.13
CA LYS A 62 -21.36 -19.02 1.47
C LYS A 62 -20.93 -18.94 0.01
N LEU A 63 -20.27 -19.98 -0.48
CA LEU A 63 -19.81 -20.03 -1.88
C LEU A 63 -20.94 -19.86 -2.90
N ALA A 64 -22.14 -20.36 -2.59
CA ALA A 64 -23.33 -20.20 -3.44
C ALA A 64 -23.79 -18.74 -3.59
N GLU A 65 -23.52 -17.89 -2.60
CA GLU A 65 -23.94 -16.49 -2.59
C GLU A 65 -22.85 -15.55 -3.12
N LEU A 66 -21.65 -16.08 -3.42
CA LEU A 66 -20.50 -15.31 -3.86
C LEU A 66 -20.77 -14.56 -5.17
N SER A 67 -21.38 -15.23 -6.15
CA SER A 67 -21.72 -14.59 -7.42
C SER A 67 -22.75 -13.47 -7.24
N GLY A 68 -23.71 -13.65 -6.33
CA GLY A 68 -24.69 -12.61 -5.99
C GLY A 68 -24.03 -11.40 -5.34
N HIS A 69 -23.09 -11.62 -4.41
CA HIS A 69 -22.31 -10.56 -3.77
C HIS A 69 -21.43 -9.80 -4.77
N LEU A 70 -20.82 -10.50 -5.74
CA LEU A 70 -20.01 -9.86 -6.78
C LEU A 70 -20.87 -9.00 -7.72
N ASN A 71 -22.05 -9.50 -8.12
CA ASN A 71 -22.98 -8.73 -8.95
C ASN A 71 -23.52 -7.50 -8.22
N GLY A 72 -23.97 -7.64 -6.97
CA GLY A 72 -24.41 -6.50 -6.16
C GLY A 72 -23.29 -5.48 -5.92
N GLY A 73 -22.05 -5.95 -5.74
CA GLY A 73 -20.88 -5.07 -5.68
C GLY A 73 -20.60 -4.33 -6.99
N ALA A 74 -20.81 -4.98 -8.15
CA ALA A 74 -20.65 -4.37 -9.46
C ALA A 74 -21.75 -3.34 -9.76
N GLU A 75 -23.00 -3.64 -9.41
CA GLU A 75 -24.15 -2.71 -9.49
C GLU A 75 -23.89 -1.47 -8.64
N CYS A 76 -23.45 -1.67 -7.39
CA CYS A 76 -23.07 -0.58 -6.50
C CYS A 76 -21.88 0.24 -7.02
N PHE A 77 -20.85 -0.42 -7.57
CA PHE A 77 -19.67 0.26 -8.13
C PHE A 77 -20.03 1.10 -9.35
N LEU A 78 -20.83 0.56 -10.28
CA LEU A 78 -21.28 1.27 -11.47
C LEU A 78 -22.39 2.29 -11.17
N ASN A 79 -22.92 2.28 -9.95
CA ASN A 79 -24.07 3.07 -9.52
C ASN A 79 -25.28 2.83 -10.44
N VAL A 80 -25.53 1.56 -10.79
CA VAL A 80 -26.62 1.12 -11.66
C VAL A 80 -27.58 0.25 -10.85
N GLY A 81 -28.87 0.62 -10.83
CA GLY A 81 -29.93 -0.10 -10.14
C GLY A 81 -30.26 0.44 -8.74
N GLU A 82 -31.47 0.15 -8.25
CA GLU A 82 -31.84 0.39 -6.85
C GLU A 82 -31.12 -0.62 -5.95
N SER A 83 -29.85 -0.38 -5.69
CA SER A 83 -29.12 -1.15 -4.68
C SER A 83 -29.73 -0.85 -3.30
N PRO A 84 -30.04 -1.86 -2.47
CA PRO A 84 -30.59 -1.65 -1.12
C PRO A 84 -29.58 -1.01 -0.14
N ILE A 85 -28.34 -0.80 -0.59
CA ILE A 85 -27.24 -0.21 0.16
C ILE A 85 -26.97 1.18 -0.45
N ASP A 86 -26.81 2.19 0.40
CA ASP A 86 -26.40 3.52 -0.04
C ASP A 86 -24.98 3.46 -0.63
N CYS A 87 -24.89 3.47 -1.96
CA CYS A 87 -23.63 3.44 -2.73
C CYS A 87 -23.04 4.85 -2.88
N GLY A 88 -23.12 5.65 -1.81
CA GLY A 88 -22.68 7.03 -1.77
C GLY A 88 -21.24 7.21 -2.23
N GLY A 89 -21.05 8.00 -3.29
CA GLY A 89 -19.73 8.29 -3.87
C GLY A 89 -19.25 7.34 -4.97
N ALA A 90 -19.97 6.27 -5.29
CA ALA A 90 -19.67 5.45 -6.46
C ALA A 90 -20.05 6.18 -7.77
N PRO A 91 -19.30 6.00 -8.88
CA PRO A 91 -18.06 5.23 -9.03
C PRO A 91 -16.79 6.02 -8.64
N PHE A 92 -16.90 7.34 -8.46
CA PHE A 92 -15.74 8.23 -8.40
C PHE A 92 -14.84 8.00 -7.18
N LEU A 93 -15.42 7.74 -6.00
CA LEU A 93 -14.65 7.50 -4.77
C LEU A 93 -13.84 6.19 -4.85
N PRO A 94 -14.40 5.04 -5.27
CA PRO A 94 -13.62 3.84 -5.59
C PRO A 94 -12.53 4.07 -6.66
N LEU A 95 -12.84 4.81 -7.73
CA LEU A 95 -11.86 5.11 -8.79
C LEU A 95 -10.71 5.98 -8.27
N LEU A 96 -10.99 6.98 -7.44
CA LEU A 96 -9.98 7.79 -6.78
C LEU A 96 -9.10 6.94 -5.87
N PHE A 97 -9.69 6.03 -5.09
CA PHE A 97 -8.94 5.08 -4.27
C PHE A 97 -7.99 4.23 -5.12
N ILE A 98 -8.46 3.67 -6.25
CA ILE A 98 -7.64 2.88 -7.17
C ILE A 98 -6.48 3.73 -7.72
N PHE A 99 -6.77 4.95 -8.15
CA PHE A 99 -5.77 5.87 -8.69
C PHE A 99 -4.68 6.19 -7.67
N ILE A 100 -5.05 6.57 -6.45
CA ILE A 100 -4.09 6.91 -5.38
C ILE A 100 -3.28 5.67 -4.95
N ASN A 101 -3.90 4.49 -4.85
CA ASN A 101 -3.17 3.25 -4.54
C ASN A 101 -2.16 2.88 -5.64
N MET A 102 -2.54 3.06 -6.90
CA MET A 102 -1.62 2.82 -8.01
C MET A 102 -0.45 3.80 -7.98
N ALA A 103 -0.71 5.09 -7.77
CA ALA A 103 0.32 6.11 -7.62
C ALA A 103 1.26 5.81 -6.44
N PHE A 104 0.71 5.36 -5.31
CA PHE A 104 1.48 4.94 -4.14
C PHE A 104 2.39 3.74 -4.45
N ASN A 105 1.86 2.68 -5.08
CA ASN A 105 2.64 1.49 -5.44
C ASN A 105 3.79 1.82 -6.41
N ILE A 106 3.54 2.66 -7.42
CA ILE A 106 4.56 3.10 -8.37
C ILE A 106 5.63 3.94 -7.65
N SER A 107 5.22 4.87 -6.78
CA SER A 107 6.12 5.73 -6.02
C SER A 107 7.02 4.92 -5.08
N LEU A 108 6.44 3.95 -4.37
CA LEU A 108 7.18 3.04 -3.50
C LEU A 108 8.18 2.21 -4.30
N LEU A 109 7.78 1.70 -5.46
CA LEU A 109 8.66 0.90 -6.32
C LEU A 109 9.80 1.74 -6.92
N ASN A 110 9.53 3.00 -7.27
CA ASN A 110 10.56 3.95 -7.68
C ASN A 110 11.57 4.21 -6.53
N LEU A 111 11.08 4.34 -5.30
CA LEU A 111 11.94 4.51 -4.12
C LEU A 111 12.80 3.27 -3.86
N VAL A 112 12.24 2.06 -3.95
CA VAL A 112 13.01 0.81 -3.88
C VAL A 112 14.07 0.76 -4.99
N LYS A 113 13.72 1.20 -6.21
CA LYS A 113 14.66 1.24 -7.33
C LYS A 113 15.80 2.21 -7.10
N MET A 114 15.57 3.37 -6.48
CA MET A 114 16.61 4.40 -6.27
C MET A 114 17.45 4.19 -5.01
N SER A 115 16.86 3.61 -3.96
CA SER A 115 17.45 3.48 -2.63
C SER A 115 17.58 2.02 -2.22
N SER A 116 16.76 1.56 -1.26
CA SER A 116 16.73 0.19 -0.77
C SER A 116 15.33 -0.18 -0.26
N ALA A 117 15.05 -1.47 -0.06
CA ALA A 117 13.78 -1.90 0.52
C ALA A 117 13.58 -1.37 1.96
N VAL A 118 14.66 -1.18 2.71
CA VAL A 118 14.62 -0.66 4.10
C VAL A 118 14.18 0.80 4.12
N VAL A 119 14.82 1.66 3.31
CA VAL A 119 14.46 3.07 3.20
C VAL A 119 13.01 3.21 2.73
N ALA A 120 12.62 2.45 1.70
CA ALA A 120 11.25 2.46 1.20
C ALA A 120 10.23 2.02 2.25
N SER A 121 10.53 0.99 3.04
CA SER A 121 9.66 0.53 4.13
C SER A 121 9.54 1.56 5.26
N LEU A 122 10.62 2.25 5.61
CA LEU A 122 10.62 3.31 6.62
C LEU A 122 9.83 4.52 6.14
N THR A 123 10.04 4.96 4.89
CA THR A 123 9.23 6.02 4.29
C THR A 123 7.75 5.64 4.25
N ALA A 124 7.40 4.41 3.88
CA ALA A 124 6.02 3.93 3.91
C ALA A 124 5.42 3.92 5.33
N THR A 125 6.24 3.67 6.36
CA THR A 125 5.80 3.71 7.77
C THR A 125 5.31 5.09 8.19
N SER A 126 5.82 6.18 7.58
CA SER A 126 5.34 7.54 7.84
C SER A 126 3.86 7.73 7.47
N ALA A 127 3.32 6.92 6.55
CA ALA A 127 1.91 6.97 6.19
C ALA A 127 1.00 6.61 7.38
N VAL A 128 1.46 5.78 8.33
CA VAL A 128 0.64 5.35 9.48
C VAL A 128 0.24 6.53 10.38
N PRO A 129 1.17 7.30 10.99
CA PRO A 129 0.79 8.44 11.82
C PRO A 129 0.05 9.53 11.04
N ILE A 130 0.41 9.75 9.77
CA ILE A 130 -0.25 10.73 8.90
C ILE A 130 -1.71 10.32 8.65
N SER A 131 -1.95 9.06 8.29
CA SER A 131 -3.31 8.54 8.07
C SER A 131 -4.15 8.60 9.34
N ILE A 132 -3.59 8.28 10.50
CA ILE A 132 -4.34 8.35 11.77
C ILE A 132 -4.74 9.80 12.06
N TYR A 133 -3.84 10.76 11.85
CA TYR A 133 -4.17 12.18 12.00
C TYR A 133 -5.28 12.63 11.04
N ILE A 134 -5.15 12.31 9.75
CA ILE A 134 -6.14 12.69 8.72
C ILE A 134 -7.51 12.04 8.98
N LEU A 135 -7.54 10.75 9.32
CA LEU A 135 -8.80 10.01 9.55
C LEU A 135 -9.51 10.42 10.84
N SER A 136 -8.82 11.13 11.73
CA SER A 136 -9.43 11.67 12.94
C SER A 136 -10.11 13.02 12.72
N LEU A 137 -9.85 13.68 11.59
CA LEU A 137 -10.58 14.87 11.17
C LEU A 137 -11.98 14.50 10.69
N PRO A 138 -12.97 15.40 10.82
CA PRO A 138 -14.28 15.19 10.22
C PRO A 138 -14.14 15.25 8.69
N LEU A 139 -14.33 14.10 8.03
CA LEU A 139 -14.23 13.95 6.59
C LEU A 139 -15.64 13.82 5.97
N PRO A 140 -15.82 14.15 4.67
CA PRO A 140 -17.14 14.10 4.02
C PRO A 140 -17.89 12.77 4.15
N TYR A 141 -17.15 11.65 4.20
CA TYR A 141 -17.70 10.29 4.35
C TYR A 141 -17.52 9.71 5.77
N ILE A 142 -16.83 10.42 6.66
CA ILE A 142 -16.61 10.05 8.07
C ILE A 142 -16.84 11.30 8.92
N PRO A 143 -18.11 11.69 9.16
CA PRO A 143 -18.43 12.94 9.83
C PRO A 143 -18.10 12.91 11.33
N GLN A 144 -18.04 11.72 11.92
CA GLN A 144 -17.67 11.49 13.30
C GLN A 144 -16.14 11.42 13.38
N GLY A 145 -15.50 12.60 13.53
CA GLY A 145 -14.08 12.69 13.83
C GLY A 145 -13.74 12.05 15.19
N ALA A 146 -12.45 11.82 15.43
CA ALA A 146 -11.95 11.23 16.67
C ALA A 146 -11.03 12.22 17.40
N GLU A 147 -11.14 12.29 18.72
CA GLU A 147 -10.21 13.07 19.53
C GLU A 147 -8.93 12.27 19.80
N LEU A 148 -7.77 12.81 19.39
CA LEU A 148 -6.47 12.21 19.72
C LEU A 148 -6.02 12.64 21.11
N SER A 149 -5.57 11.67 21.91
CA SER A 149 -4.89 11.97 23.18
C SER A 149 -3.53 12.65 22.93
N ALA A 150 -3.11 13.52 23.86
CA ALA A 150 -1.81 14.19 23.78
C ALA A 150 -0.63 13.21 23.71
N SER A 151 -0.73 12.06 24.41
CA SER A 151 0.27 11.00 24.36
C SER A 151 0.39 10.37 22.98
N PHE A 152 -0.72 10.23 22.26
CA PHE A 152 -0.72 9.70 20.91
C PHE A 152 -0.05 10.67 19.93
N ILE A 153 -0.35 11.96 20.04
CA ILE A 153 0.30 13.01 19.23
C ILE A 153 1.81 13.01 19.49
N LEU A 154 2.23 12.94 20.76
CA LEU A 154 3.63 12.88 21.14
C LEU A 154 4.33 11.63 20.56
N GLY A 155 3.68 10.46 20.64
CA GLY A 155 4.18 9.23 20.03
C GLY A 155 4.34 9.34 18.51
N GLY A 156 3.36 9.95 17.82
CA GLY A 156 3.43 10.23 16.39
C GLY A 156 4.57 11.16 16.01
N MET A 157 4.80 12.22 16.79
CA MET A 157 5.91 13.16 16.59
C MET A 157 7.27 12.49 16.79
N VAL A 158 7.42 11.66 17.83
CA VAL A 158 8.64 10.88 18.06
C VAL A 158 8.91 9.93 16.90
N LEU A 159 7.89 9.21 16.42
CA LEU A 159 8.01 8.30 15.28
C LEU A 159 8.43 9.04 14.00
N LEU A 160 7.75 10.15 13.66
CA LEU A 160 8.08 10.96 12.48
C LEU A 160 9.49 11.55 12.57
N THR A 161 9.88 12.06 13.74
CA THR A 161 11.23 12.59 13.98
C THR A 161 12.29 11.50 13.81
N GLY A 162 12.07 10.31 14.38
CA GLY A 162 12.97 9.17 14.21
C GLY A 162 13.12 8.74 12.75
N LEU A 163 12.03 8.73 11.99
CA LEU A 163 12.03 8.44 10.55
C LEU A 163 12.80 9.50 9.75
N ILE A 164 12.64 10.79 10.08
CA ILE A 164 13.40 11.87 9.43
C ILE A 164 14.88 11.72 9.74
N LEU A 165 15.25 11.56 11.01
CA LEU A 165 16.65 11.41 11.44
C LEU A 165 17.34 10.21 10.79
N TYR A 166 16.63 9.10 10.62
CA TYR A 166 17.16 7.92 9.93
C TYR A 166 17.42 8.16 8.44
N ASN A 167 16.55 8.91 7.77
CA ASN A 167 16.64 9.16 6.34
C ASN A 167 17.54 10.35 5.97
N LEU A 168 18.01 11.13 6.96
CA LEU A 168 18.99 12.18 6.70
C LEU A 168 20.30 11.59 6.16
N PRO A 169 20.93 12.21 5.16
CA PRO A 169 22.24 11.79 4.68
C PRO A 169 23.21 11.78 5.86
N GLN A 170 23.67 10.60 6.26
CA GLN A 170 24.80 10.55 7.18
C GLN A 170 26.01 11.07 6.40
N SER A 171 26.47 12.28 6.77
CA SER A 171 27.73 12.82 6.26
C SER A 171 28.79 11.74 6.46
N SER A 172 29.29 11.20 5.34
CA SER A 172 30.34 10.20 5.40
C SER A 172 31.48 10.82 6.20
N LYS A 173 31.87 10.15 7.29
CA LYS A 173 33.21 10.37 7.82
C LYS A 173 34.15 10.05 6.68
N GLU A 174 34.66 11.10 6.06
CA GLU A 174 35.78 11.06 5.14
C GLU A 174 36.93 10.42 5.93
N SER A 175 37.07 9.09 5.82
CA SER A 175 38.24 8.41 6.32
C SER A 175 39.37 8.80 5.38
N LYS A 176 40.07 9.87 5.76
CA LYS A 176 41.46 10.09 5.37
C LYS A 176 42.16 8.73 5.41
N THR A 177 42.54 8.24 4.24
CA THR A 177 43.57 7.23 4.13
C THR A 177 44.59 7.87 3.21
N ASP A 178 45.75 8.11 3.80
CA ASP A 178 46.96 8.68 3.19
C ASP A 178 47.40 7.92 1.92
#